data_AF-A0A260X311-F1
#
_entry.id   AF-A0A260X311-F1
#
_cell.length_a   1.000
_cell.length_b   1.000
_cell.length_c   1.000
_cell.angle_alpha   90.00
_cell.angle_beta   90.00
_cell.angle_gamma   90.00
#
_symmetry.space_group_name_H-M   'P 1'
#
loop_
_entity.id
_entity.type
_entity.pdbx_description
1 polymer ?
#
loop_
_entity_poly.entity_id
_entity_poly.type
_entity_poly.pdbx_seq_one_letter_code
_entity_poly.pdbx_strand_id
1 'polypeptide(L)'
;MIENPSILQFRRLAQSSPWRWTSVEFTRSPDRFDTGIHAWIRRPGAMRVEVNGGRVVVHKASRPFDGAMTRSNNGPLLPVQGRWPSTVVPVYDADGLVESVPPETHGPSVEWDDPMFDDYLWVAMLNPVELARSAHDTTSGPTVDLSQLRVVTHHGRTAWEAIATPTAAYDPRCDCCPMLSGEFVEDEWIPGPPSTVRLDVQTGICVYLETEGSARDLDILSVDTALPDALFEK
;
A
#
# COMPACT_ATOMS: atom_id res chain seq x y z
N MET A 1 19.04 -14.03 -3.07
CA MET A 1 18.70 -12.60 -2.85
C MET A 1 19.07 -11.87 -4.12
N ILE A 2 18.18 -11.04 -4.66
CA ILE A 2 18.43 -10.31 -5.92
C ILE A 2 19.35 -9.12 -5.60
N GLU A 3 20.58 -9.15 -6.11
CA GLU A 3 21.59 -8.11 -5.85
C GLU A 3 21.43 -6.90 -6.77
N ASN A 4 20.89 -7.10 -7.98
CA ASN A 4 20.66 -6.07 -8.99
C ASN A 4 19.23 -6.18 -9.52
N PRO A 5 18.23 -5.63 -8.81
CA PRO A 5 16.85 -5.70 -9.27
C PRO A 5 16.66 -4.87 -10.54
N SER A 6 15.81 -5.37 -11.43
CA SER A 6 15.30 -4.65 -12.59
C SER A 6 14.08 -3.80 -12.22
N ILE A 7 13.75 -2.81 -13.06
CA ILE A 7 12.53 -2.01 -12.90
C ILE A 7 11.28 -2.90 -12.90
N LEU A 8 11.26 -3.95 -13.73
CA LEU A 8 10.15 -4.90 -13.75
C LEU A 8 10.00 -5.62 -12.40
N GLN A 9 11.10 -6.10 -11.81
CA GLN A 9 11.08 -6.72 -10.49
C GLN A 9 10.61 -5.73 -9.42
N PHE A 10 11.03 -4.47 -9.47
CA PHE A 10 10.55 -3.44 -8.52
C PHE A 10 9.03 -3.27 -8.57
N ARG A 11 8.45 -3.20 -9.77
CA ARG A 11 6.98 -3.13 -9.94
C ARG A 11 6.30 -4.39 -9.42
N ARG A 12 6.85 -5.55 -9.74
CA ARG A 12 6.32 -6.83 -9.26
C ARG A 12 6.37 -6.91 -7.74
N LEU A 13 7.43 -6.43 -7.09
CA LEU A 13 7.51 -6.31 -5.63
C LEU A 13 6.42 -5.39 -5.09
N ALA A 14 6.22 -4.22 -5.70
CA ALA A 14 5.23 -3.24 -5.27
C ALA A 14 3.80 -3.80 -5.27
N GLN A 15 3.43 -4.55 -6.32
CA GLN A 15 2.12 -5.21 -6.39
C GLN A 15 2.03 -6.50 -5.56
N SER A 16 3.15 -7.04 -5.06
CA SER A 16 3.15 -8.31 -4.31
C SER A 16 2.73 -8.14 -2.85
N SER A 17 2.76 -6.91 -2.30
CA SER A 17 2.53 -6.68 -0.86
C SER A 17 1.33 -7.44 -0.28
N PRO A 18 0.14 -7.48 -0.92
CA PRO A 18 -1.03 -8.18 -0.39
C PRO A 18 -0.82 -9.66 -0.02
N TRP A 19 0.18 -10.33 -0.62
CA TRP A 19 0.46 -11.75 -0.44
C TRP A 19 1.78 -12.05 0.28
N ARG A 20 2.61 -11.05 0.55
CA ARG A 20 3.94 -11.25 1.12
C ARG A 20 4.00 -11.29 2.64
N TRP A 21 2.92 -10.90 3.30
CA TRP A 21 2.81 -10.87 4.75
C TRP A 21 1.36 -10.96 5.20
N THR A 22 1.16 -11.51 6.39
CA THR A 22 -0.11 -11.70 7.09
C THR A 22 -0.20 -10.86 8.35
N SER A 23 0.94 -10.50 8.95
CA SER A 23 1.01 -9.48 10.00
C SER A 23 2.27 -8.64 9.87
N VAL A 24 2.17 -7.39 10.31
CA VAL A 24 3.32 -6.49 10.43
C VAL A 24 3.14 -5.62 11.67
N GLU A 25 4.26 -5.34 12.32
CA GLU A 25 4.39 -4.33 13.36
C GLU A 25 5.45 -3.34 12.90
N PHE A 26 5.15 -2.05 13.01
CA PHE A 26 6.10 -1.02 12.65
C PHE A 26 5.90 0.25 13.45
N THR A 27 6.93 1.09 13.46
CA THR A 27 6.86 2.45 13.97
C THR A 27 7.08 3.45 12.86
N ARG A 28 6.56 4.65 13.05
CA ARG A 28 6.94 5.82 12.26
C ARG A 28 7.41 6.88 13.23
N SER A 29 8.64 7.35 13.03
CA SER A 29 9.20 8.40 13.88
C SER A 29 8.40 9.70 13.72
N PRO A 30 8.27 10.52 14.78
CA PRO A 30 7.75 11.86 14.64
C PRO A 30 8.56 12.65 13.62
N ASP A 31 7.89 13.54 12.90
CA ASP A 31 8.52 14.58 12.10
C ASP A 31 7.96 15.96 12.50
N ARG A 32 8.26 17.02 11.75
CA ARG A 32 7.77 18.37 12.07
C ARG A 32 6.24 18.51 11.99
N PHE A 33 5.55 17.53 11.38
CA PHE A 33 4.11 17.50 11.13
C PHE A 33 3.41 16.30 11.76
N ASP A 34 4.16 15.30 12.23
CA ASP A 34 3.63 14.07 12.79
C ASP A 34 4.19 13.77 14.18
N THR A 35 3.32 13.29 15.06
CA THR A 35 3.68 12.91 16.43
C THR A 35 4.39 11.56 16.51
N GLY A 36 4.34 10.75 15.46
CA GLY A 36 4.87 9.39 15.42
C GLY A 36 3.84 8.37 15.91
N ILE A 37 3.98 7.14 15.44
CA ILE A 37 3.03 6.05 15.71
C ILE A 37 3.74 4.71 15.94
N HIS A 38 3.05 3.81 16.63
CA HIS A 38 3.33 2.37 16.67
C HIS A 38 2.09 1.64 16.17
N ALA A 39 2.25 0.85 15.12
CA ALA A 39 1.15 0.19 14.43
C ALA A 39 1.34 -1.32 14.38
N TRP A 40 0.21 -2.02 14.45
CA TRP A 40 0.07 -3.45 14.22
C TRP A 40 -1.03 -3.67 13.20
N ILE A 41 -0.73 -4.45 12.17
CA ILE A 41 -1.69 -4.86 11.16
C ILE A 41 -1.68 -6.38 11.09
N ARG A 42 -2.86 -6.97 11.05
CA ARG A 42 -3.05 -8.40 10.79
C ARG A 42 -4.09 -8.55 9.70
N ARG A 43 -3.65 -9.08 8.57
CA ARG A 43 -4.52 -9.35 7.43
C ARG A 43 -5.32 -10.63 7.64
N PRO A 44 -6.57 -10.67 7.17
CA PRO A 44 -7.32 -9.53 6.63
C PRO A 44 -7.89 -8.62 7.74
N GLY A 45 -7.89 -7.31 7.48
CA GLY A 45 -8.86 -6.38 8.08
C GLY A 45 -8.67 -6.01 9.55
N ALA A 46 -7.57 -6.35 10.22
CA ALA A 46 -7.31 -5.94 11.61
C ALA A 46 -6.14 -4.96 11.70
N MET A 47 -6.34 -3.88 12.45
CA MET A 47 -5.34 -2.84 12.66
C MET A 47 -5.47 -2.24 14.07
N ARG A 48 -4.34 -1.99 14.71
CA ARG A 48 -4.20 -1.13 15.87
C ARG A 48 -3.13 -0.09 15.56
N VAL A 49 -3.40 1.17 15.85
CA VAL A 49 -2.42 2.25 15.80
C VAL A 49 -2.44 3.00 17.13
N GLU A 50 -1.29 3.08 17.77
CA GLU A 50 -1.04 3.91 18.94
C GLU A 50 -0.26 5.14 18.50
N VAL A 51 -0.85 6.32 18.74
CA VAL A 51 -0.25 7.60 18.39
C VAL A 51 0.46 8.16 19.61
N ASN A 52 1.66 8.69 19.42
CA ASN A 52 2.37 9.40 20.47
C ASN A 52 1.49 10.57 20.99
N GLY A 53 1.16 10.53 22.28
CA GLY A 53 0.14 11.41 22.87
C GLY A 53 -1.14 10.68 23.32
N GLY A 54 -1.24 9.38 23.08
CA GLY A 54 -2.21 8.48 23.75
C GLY A 54 -3.49 8.18 22.96
N ARG A 55 -3.65 8.70 21.74
CA ARG A 55 -4.76 8.28 20.85
C ARG A 55 -4.51 6.84 20.40
N VAL A 56 -5.50 5.97 20.59
CA VAL A 56 -5.48 4.59 20.09
C VAL A 56 -6.61 4.43 19.08
N VAL A 57 -6.28 3.94 17.89
CA VAL A 57 -7.24 3.60 16.83
C VAL A 57 -7.21 2.08 16.64
N VAL A 58 -8.37 1.45 16.74
CA VAL A 58 -8.54 0.00 16.55
C VAL A 58 -9.61 -0.25 15.50
N HIS A 59 -9.29 -1.10 14.53
CA HIS A 59 -10.18 -1.56 13.48
C HIS A 59 -10.11 -3.09 13.35
N LYS A 60 -11.26 -3.74 13.17
CA LYS A 60 -11.37 -5.18 12.89
C LYS A 60 -12.58 -5.40 11.97
N ALA A 61 -12.32 -5.64 10.70
CA ALA A 61 -13.36 -5.97 9.72
C ALA A 61 -13.78 -7.43 9.85
N SER A 62 -15.09 -7.68 9.74
CA SER A 62 -15.67 -9.02 9.78
C SER A 62 -15.82 -9.65 8.39
N ARG A 63 -15.82 -8.81 7.34
CA ARG A 63 -16.00 -9.18 5.94
C ARG A 63 -15.35 -8.13 5.03
N PRO A 64 -15.10 -8.45 3.74
CA PRO A 64 -14.67 -7.45 2.78
C PRO A 64 -15.67 -6.30 2.68
N PHE A 65 -15.17 -5.07 2.54
CA PHE A 65 -15.91 -3.82 2.46
C PHE A 65 -16.89 -3.67 3.64
N ASP A 66 -16.41 -3.92 4.86
CA ASP A 66 -17.26 -3.88 6.04
C ASP A 66 -17.87 -2.48 6.24
N GLY A 67 -19.17 -2.44 6.54
CA GLY A 67 -19.95 -1.20 6.58
C GLY A 67 -20.27 -0.55 5.21
N ALA A 68 -19.63 -0.97 4.11
CA ALA A 68 -19.93 -0.41 2.79
C ALA A 68 -21.25 -0.96 2.22
N MET A 69 -22.02 -0.07 1.60
CA MET A 69 -23.32 -0.36 1.03
C MET A 69 -23.41 0.13 -0.42
N THR A 70 -24.06 -0.64 -1.28
CA THR A 70 -24.33 -0.30 -2.68
C THR A 70 -25.81 -0.42 -2.99
N ARG A 71 -26.27 0.31 -3.99
CA ARG A 71 -27.65 0.30 -4.47
C ARG A 71 -27.62 0.18 -5.99
N SER A 72 -28.22 -0.88 -6.53
CA SER A 72 -28.54 -0.94 -7.96
C SER A 72 -29.67 0.05 -8.27
N ASN A 73 -29.79 0.53 -9.52
CA ASN A 73 -30.84 1.48 -9.89
C ASN A 73 -32.24 0.97 -9.46
N ASN A 74 -32.90 1.75 -8.61
CA ASN A 74 -34.20 1.45 -7.96
C ASN A 74 -34.24 0.19 -7.06
N GLY A 75 -33.10 -0.39 -6.70
CA GLY A 75 -32.99 -1.52 -5.78
C GLY A 75 -32.89 -1.12 -4.30
N PRO A 76 -32.95 -2.10 -3.37
CA PRO A 76 -32.63 -1.87 -1.97
C PRO A 76 -31.14 -1.55 -1.79
N LEU A 77 -30.81 -0.87 -0.70
CA LEU A 77 -29.43 -0.68 -0.26
C LEU A 77 -28.92 -2.01 0.30
N LEU A 78 -27.89 -2.60 -0.31
CA LEU A 78 -27.33 -3.90 0.05
C LEU A 78 -25.84 -3.78 0.43
N PRO A 79 -25.33 -4.65 1.30
CA PRO A 79 -23.89 -4.70 1.58
C PRO A 79 -23.09 -4.98 0.31
N VAL A 80 -22.00 -4.24 0.11
CA VAL A 80 -21.05 -4.53 -0.96
C VAL A 80 -20.51 -5.94 -0.77
N GLN A 81 -20.60 -6.76 -1.82
CA GLN A 81 -20.02 -8.10 -1.84
C GLN A 81 -18.58 -8.00 -2.36
N GLY A 82 -17.66 -8.72 -1.74
CA GLY A 82 -16.26 -8.68 -2.11
C GLY A 82 -15.47 -9.88 -1.62
N ARG A 83 -14.18 -9.88 -1.93
CA ARG A 83 -13.20 -10.90 -1.57
C ARG A 83 -12.03 -10.24 -0.87
N TRP A 84 -11.37 -10.99 0.02
CA TRP A 84 -10.07 -10.60 0.55
C TRP A 84 -8.96 -10.91 -0.47
N PRO A 85 -7.86 -10.13 -0.50
CA PRO A 85 -6.70 -10.42 -1.34
C PRO A 85 -6.13 -11.83 -1.11
N SER A 86 -6.16 -12.31 0.13
CA SER A 86 -5.70 -13.66 0.51
C SER A 86 -6.51 -14.80 -0.12
N THR A 87 -7.71 -14.52 -0.64
CA THR A 87 -8.54 -15.50 -1.36
C THR A 87 -8.27 -15.50 -2.87
N VAL A 88 -7.48 -14.54 -3.36
CA VAL A 88 -7.03 -14.45 -4.75
C VAL A 88 -5.69 -15.17 -4.87
N VAL A 89 -5.58 -16.04 -5.88
CA VAL A 89 -4.32 -16.70 -6.23
C VAL A 89 -3.69 -15.95 -7.41
N PRO A 90 -2.62 -15.17 -7.21
CA PRO A 90 -1.94 -14.48 -8.30
C PRO A 90 -1.02 -15.43 -9.07
N VAL A 91 -0.57 -14.98 -10.25
CA VAL A 91 0.52 -15.63 -10.98
C VAL A 91 1.83 -15.08 -10.46
N TYR A 92 2.74 -15.97 -10.06
CA TYR A 92 4.09 -15.61 -9.62
C TYR A 92 5.10 -15.83 -10.73
N ASP A 93 6.11 -14.97 -10.80
CA ASP A 93 7.28 -15.16 -11.64
C ASP A 93 8.31 -16.11 -11.00
N ALA A 94 9.44 -16.31 -11.69
CA ALA A 94 10.52 -17.18 -11.21
C ALA A 94 11.19 -16.68 -9.91
N ASP A 95 11.04 -15.41 -9.57
CA ASP A 95 11.56 -14.80 -8.34
C ASP A 95 10.55 -14.87 -7.18
N GLY A 96 9.36 -15.44 -7.41
CA GLY A 96 8.28 -15.49 -6.44
C GLY A 96 7.61 -14.14 -6.20
N LEU A 97 7.72 -13.21 -7.16
CA LEU A 97 6.99 -11.95 -7.15
C LEU A 97 5.74 -12.09 -8.00
N VAL A 98 4.67 -11.39 -7.63
CA VAL A 98 3.43 -11.35 -8.41
C VAL A 98 3.73 -10.75 -9.77
N GLU A 99 3.43 -11.49 -10.83
CA GLU A 99 3.48 -11.05 -12.22
C GLU A 99 2.14 -10.46 -12.65
N SER A 100 1.04 -11.12 -12.33
CA SER A 100 -0.32 -10.67 -12.65
C SER A 100 -1.36 -11.24 -11.69
N VAL A 101 -2.55 -10.63 -11.68
CA VAL A 101 -3.73 -11.10 -10.95
C VAL A 101 -4.81 -11.60 -11.91
N PRO A 102 -5.66 -12.56 -11.52
CA PRO A 102 -6.70 -13.11 -12.40
C PRO A 102 -7.65 -12.04 -12.96
N PRO A 103 -8.07 -12.10 -14.24
CA PRO A 103 -8.95 -11.10 -14.87
C PRO A 103 -10.24 -10.80 -14.09
N GLU A 104 -10.82 -11.79 -13.42
CA GLU A 104 -12.02 -11.63 -12.60
C GLU A 104 -11.81 -10.77 -11.35
N THR A 105 -10.57 -10.38 -11.03
CA THR A 105 -10.24 -9.46 -9.93
C THR A 105 -9.98 -8.03 -10.42
N HIS A 106 -10.14 -7.75 -11.72
CA HIS A 106 -9.82 -6.47 -12.37
C HIS A 106 -10.87 -5.36 -12.14
N GLY A 107 -11.65 -5.47 -11.06
CA GLY A 107 -12.69 -4.52 -10.69
C GLY A 107 -12.86 -4.45 -9.16
N PRO A 108 -13.89 -3.77 -8.63
CA PRO A 108 -14.05 -3.50 -7.20
C PRO A 108 -14.49 -4.74 -6.39
N SER A 109 -14.20 -5.96 -6.87
CA SER A 109 -14.60 -7.21 -6.24
C SER A 109 -13.64 -7.68 -5.15
N VAL A 110 -12.49 -7.02 -5.00
CA VAL A 110 -11.47 -7.33 -4.01
C VAL A 110 -11.14 -6.08 -3.21
N GLU A 111 -11.17 -6.19 -1.89
CA GLU A 111 -10.75 -5.11 -0.99
C GLU A 111 -9.22 -5.17 -0.85
N TRP A 112 -8.52 -4.49 -1.75
CA TRP A 112 -7.05 -4.49 -1.79
C TRP A 112 -6.38 -3.71 -0.67
N ASP A 113 -7.16 -2.90 0.03
CA ASP A 113 -6.68 -1.93 1.00
C ASP A 113 -6.72 -2.53 2.41
N ASP A 114 -5.65 -2.31 3.15
CA ASP A 114 -5.64 -2.54 4.59
C ASP A 114 -6.49 -1.47 5.30
N PRO A 115 -6.92 -1.69 6.55
CA PRO A 115 -7.66 -0.67 7.30
C PRO A 115 -6.95 0.69 7.28
N MET A 116 -7.69 1.73 6.93
CA MET A 116 -7.17 3.09 6.81
C MET A 116 -6.90 3.70 8.19
N PHE A 117 -5.75 4.37 8.33
CA PHE A 117 -5.42 5.24 9.45
C PHE A 117 -5.09 6.64 8.92
N ASP A 118 -5.86 7.63 9.36
CA ASP A 118 -5.82 9.05 9.00
C ASP A 118 -6.08 9.40 7.51
N ASP A 119 -5.38 8.79 6.55
CA ASP A 119 -5.52 9.10 5.11
C ASP A 119 -5.22 7.89 4.17
N TYR A 120 -5.36 8.10 2.85
CA TYR A 120 -5.07 7.07 1.84
C TYR A 120 -3.58 6.90 1.53
N LEU A 121 -2.71 7.84 1.93
CA LEU A 121 -1.27 7.66 1.77
C LEU A 121 -0.79 6.48 2.62
N TRP A 122 -1.34 6.34 3.84
CA TRP A 122 -1.14 5.14 4.68
C TRP A 122 -1.41 3.84 3.92
N VAL A 123 -2.59 3.75 3.30
CA VAL A 123 -3.03 2.57 2.55
C VAL A 123 -2.13 2.34 1.34
N ALA A 124 -1.79 3.42 0.62
CA ALA A 124 -0.92 3.37 -0.54
C ALA A 124 0.49 2.88 -0.19
N MET A 125 1.02 3.23 0.98
CA MET A 125 2.33 2.73 1.42
C MET A 125 2.29 1.24 1.78
N LEU A 126 1.22 0.77 2.44
CA LEU A 126 1.06 -0.65 2.80
C LEU A 126 0.90 -1.56 1.57
N ASN A 127 0.28 -1.06 0.52
CA ASN A 127 0.12 -1.75 -0.76
C ASN A 127 0.57 -0.81 -1.89
N PRO A 128 1.86 -0.69 -2.25
CA PRO A 128 2.32 0.34 -3.18
C PRO A 128 2.08 0.03 -4.66
N VAL A 129 0.90 -0.51 -5.00
CA VAL A 129 0.51 -0.90 -6.37
C VAL A 129 0.58 0.24 -7.39
N GLU A 130 0.42 1.48 -6.93
CA GLU A 130 0.57 2.71 -7.73
C GLU A 130 1.97 2.84 -8.36
N LEU A 131 3.00 2.22 -7.77
CA LEU A 131 4.34 2.16 -8.35
C LEU A 131 4.47 1.09 -9.44
N ALA A 132 3.49 0.22 -9.61
CA ALA A 132 3.46 -0.82 -10.64
C ALA A 132 2.56 -0.45 -11.82
N ARG A 133 1.38 0.10 -11.52
CA ARG A 133 0.27 0.34 -12.45
C ARG A 133 -0.75 1.29 -11.80
N SER A 134 -1.84 1.62 -12.50
CA SER A 134 -2.99 2.33 -11.92
C SER A 134 -3.53 1.61 -10.68
N ALA A 135 -3.96 2.39 -9.69
CA ALA A 135 -4.62 1.89 -8.50
C ALA A 135 -5.99 1.27 -8.82
N HIS A 136 -6.73 1.87 -9.76
CA HIS A 136 -8.10 1.51 -10.10
C HIS A 136 -8.21 0.55 -11.29
N ASP A 137 -7.17 0.41 -12.10
CA ASP A 137 -7.11 -0.44 -13.29
C ASP A 137 -5.92 -1.41 -13.23
N THR A 138 -6.22 -2.70 -13.11
CA THR A 138 -5.23 -3.78 -13.10
C THR A 138 -4.67 -4.11 -14.48
N THR A 139 -5.30 -3.59 -15.55
CA THR A 139 -4.90 -3.82 -16.95
C THR A 139 -4.02 -2.71 -17.51
N SER A 140 -3.91 -1.58 -16.81
CA SER A 140 -3.09 -0.47 -17.23
C SER A 140 -1.61 -0.87 -17.35
N GLY A 141 -0.90 -0.26 -18.30
CA GLY A 141 0.56 -0.28 -18.29
C GLY A 141 1.15 0.53 -17.11
N PRO A 142 2.48 0.61 -17.01
CA PRO A 142 3.14 1.43 -16.00
C PRO A 142 2.73 2.91 -16.11
N THR A 143 2.37 3.51 -14.97
CA THR A 143 1.92 4.92 -14.88
C THR A 143 2.93 5.83 -14.16
N VAL A 144 4.05 5.26 -13.73
CA VAL A 144 5.14 5.92 -13.00
C VAL A 144 6.46 5.57 -13.65
N ASP A 145 7.27 6.55 -14.02
CA ASP A 145 8.64 6.31 -14.49
C ASP A 145 9.57 6.06 -13.30
N LEU A 146 10.31 4.95 -13.36
CA LEU A 146 11.22 4.53 -12.29
C LEU A 146 12.67 4.58 -12.78
N SER A 147 13.55 5.15 -11.97
CA SER A 147 14.98 5.27 -12.28
C SER A 147 15.84 5.13 -11.03
N GLN A 148 17.17 5.06 -11.24
CA GLN A 148 18.18 4.97 -10.17
C GLN A 148 17.96 3.84 -9.15
N LEU A 149 17.41 2.73 -9.63
CA LEU A 149 17.11 1.56 -8.81
C LEU A 149 18.38 0.98 -8.17
N ARG A 150 18.36 0.77 -6.86
CA ARG A 150 19.47 0.20 -6.09
C ARG A 150 18.97 -0.57 -4.87
N VAL A 151 19.77 -1.53 -4.42
CA VAL A 151 19.55 -2.22 -3.14
C VAL A 151 20.16 -1.38 -2.01
N VAL A 152 19.39 -1.18 -0.94
CA VAL A 152 19.80 -0.43 0.25
C VAL A 152 19.49 -1.23 1.53
N THR A 153 20.07 -0.80 2.64
CA THR A 153 19.64 -1.23 3.98
C THR A 153 18.80 -0.12 4.60
N HIS A 154 17.61 -0.46 5.07
CA HIS A 154 16.67 0.45 5.73
C HIS A 154 16.29 -0.15 7.09
N HIS A 155 16.67 0.51 8.19
CA HIS A 155 16.50 0.02 9.56
C HIS A 155 16.92 -1.45 9.75
N GLY A 156 18.08 -1.82 9.18
CA GLY A 156 18.61 -3.18 9.27
C GLY A 156 17.98 -4.22 8.33
N ARG A 157 17.00 -3.81 7.51
CA ARG A 157 16.29 -4.67 6.54
C ARG A 157 16.72 -4.35 5.11
N THR A 158 16.71 -5.35 4.22
CA THR A 158 16.98 -5.13 2.79
C THR A 158 15.78 -4.45 2.14
N ALA A 159 16.01 -3.32 1.48
CA ALA A 159 15.01 -2.61 0.71
C ALA A 159 15.53 -2.30 -0.71
N TRP A 160 14.61 -2.11 -1.65
CA TRP A 160 14.92 -1.58 -2.98
C TRP A 160 14.48 -0.12 -3.03
N GLU A 161 15.39 0.76 -3.44
CA GLU A 161 15.16 2.18 -3.56
C GLU A 161 15.12 2.59 -5.04
N ALA A 162 14.18 3.47 -5.40
CA ALA A 162 14.09 4.06 -6.73
C ALA A 162 13.67 5.53 -6.64
N ILE A 163 13.97 6.28 -7.70
CA ILE A 163 13.33 7.57 -7.97
C ILE A 163 12.08 7.31 -8.80
N ALA A 164 10.93 7.72 -8.28
CA ALA A 164 9.61 7.58 -8.89
C ALA A 164 9.11 8.94 -9.38
N THR A 165 8.86 9.04 -10.68
CA THR A 165 8.28 10.22 -11.32
C THR A 165 6.89 9.86 -11.83
N PRO A 166 5.80 10.45 -11.31
CA PRO A 166 4.47 10.19 -11.85
C PRO A 166 4.40 10.67 -13.31
N THR A 167 3.67 9.95 -14.15
CA THR A 167 3.36 10.39 -15.52
C THR A 167 1.97 11.03 -15.56
N ALA A 168 1.57 11.62 -16.70
CA ALA A 168 0.20 12.12 -16.88
C ALA A 168 -0.87 11.00 -16.80
N ALA A 169 -0.47 9.73 -16.91
CA ALA A 169 -1.33 8.56 -16.73
C ALA A 169 -1.34 8.05 -15.27
N TYR A 170 -0.66 8.73 -14.34
CA TYR A 170 -0.70 8.37 -12.94
C TYR A 170 -2.12 8.50 -12.38
N ASP A 171 -2.58 7.40 -11.80
CA ASP A 171 -3.92 7.24 -11.24
C ASP A 171 -3.76 6.90 -9.76
N PRO A 172 -3.69 7.93 -8.88
CA PRO A 172 -3.53 7.72 -7.46
C PRO A 172 -4.77 7.04 -6.89
N ARG A 173 -4.62 6.30 -5.79
CA ARG A 173 -5.78 5.78 -5.04
C ARG A 173 -6.76 6.88 -4.60
N CYS A 174 -6.21 8.05 -4.30
CA CYS A 174 -6.98 9.15 -3.77
C CYS A 174 -6.37 10.49 -4.21
N ASP A 175 -7.20 11.32 -4.81
CA ASP A 175 -6.80 12.61 -5.38
C ASP A 175 -6.28 13.60 -4.33
N CYS A 176 -6.81 13.55 -3.09
CA CYS A 176 -6.42 14.48 -2.03
C CYS A 176 -5.22 14.02 -1.19
N CYS A 177 -4.83 12.75 -1.30
CA CYS A 177 -3.70 12.17 -0.57
C CYS A 177 -2.91 11.19 -1.46
N PRO A 178 -2.44 11.63 -2.64
CA PRO A 178 -1.72 10.76 -3.58
C PRO A 178 -0.39 10.32 -3.00
N MET A 179 0.09 9.14 -3.40
CA MET A 179 1.40 8.65 -2.97
C MET A 179 2.54 9.46 -3.57
N LEU A 180 2.42 9.85 -4.84
CA LEU A 180 3.41 10.67 -5.55
C LEU A 180 2.92 12.10 -5.75
N SER A 181 3.87 13.03 -5.84
CA SER A 181 3.58 14.46 -6.00
C SER A 181 2.82 14.76 -7.28
N GLY A 182 1.82 15.63 -7.20
CA GLY A 182 1.06 16.15 -8.33
C GLY A 182 -0.32 16.63 -7.87
N GLU A 183 -1.15 17.05 -8.81
CA GLU A 183 -2.49 17.57 -8.53
C GLU A 183 -3.42 17.38 -9.73
N PHE A 184 -4.73 17.35 -9.47
CA PHE A 184 -5.73 17.40 -10.53
C PHE A 184 -6.07 18.85 -10.87
N VAL A 185 -6.03 19.19 -12.17
CA VAL A 185 -6.49 20.46 -12.73
C VAL A 185 -7.49 20.14 -13.83
N GLU A 186 -8.74 20.58 -13.68
CA GLU A 186 -9.82 20.30 -14.66
C GLU A 186 -9.96 18.80 -15.01
N ASP A 187 -9.94 17.93 -13.98
CA ASP A 187 -9.99 16.46 -14.09
C ASP A 187 -8.78 15.80 -14.78
N GLU A 188 -7.73 16.56 -15.08
CA GLU A 188 -6.46 16.06 -15.62
C GLU A 188 -5.38 16.02 -14.53
N TRP A 189 -4.67 14.90 -14.41
CA TRP A 189 -3.55 14.78 -13.49
C TRP A 189 -2.31 15.52 -14.02
N ILE A 190 -1.84 16.50 -13.27
CA ILE A 190 -0.60 17.24 -13.53
C ILE A 190 0.51 16.64 -12.66
N PRO A 191 1.52 15.96 -13.25
CA PRO A 191 2.58 15.34 -12.48
C PRO A 191 3.45 16.35 -11.75
N GLY A 192 3.72 16.08 -10.49
CA GLY A 192 4.66 16.83 -9.67
C GLY A 192 6.09 16.31 -9.77
N PRO A 193 6.98 16.82 -8.90
CA PRO A 193 8.40 16.46 -8.89
C PRO A 193 8.63 14.98 -8.50
N PRO A 194 9.79 14.41 -8.91
CA PRO A 194 10.15 13.04 -8.56
C PRO A 194 10.25 12.83 -7.05
N SER A 195 9.92 11.61 -6.61
CA SER A 195 9.94 11.18 -5.22
C SER A 195 10.95 10.05 -5.02
N THR A 196 11.58 9.98 -3.85
CA THR A 196 12.38 8.80 -3.48
C THR A 196 11.48 7.80 -2.78
N VAL A 197 11.46 6.56 -3.25
CA VAL A 197 10.66 5.46 -2.67
C VAL A 197 11.53 4.28 -2.30
N ARG A 198 11.23 3.60 -1.17
CA ARG A 198 11.86 2.34 -0.79
C ARG A 198 10.83 1.27 -0.48
N LEU A 199 11.00 0.09 -1.08
CA LEU A 199 10.19 -1.09 -0.81
C LEU A 199 10.99 -2.09 0.02
N ASP A 200 10.46 -2.51 1.17
CA ASP A 200 11.03 -3.63 1.93
C ASP A 200 10.91 -4.93 1.11
N VAL A 201 12.01 -5.65 0.91
CA VAL A 201 12.04 -6.82 0.00
C VAL A 201 11.22 -7.98 0.55
N GLN A 202 11.10 -8.10 1.88
CA GLN A 202 10.32 -9.18 2.48
C GLN A 202 8.82 -8.93 2.27
N THR A 203 8.34 -7.72 2.53
CA THR A 203 6.91 -7.40 2.61
C THR A 203 6.35 -6.73 1.37
N GLY A 204 7.17 -6.06 0.57
CA GLY A 204 6.74 -5.18 -0.53
C GLY A 204 6.11 -3.86 -0.07
N ILE A 205 6.08 -3.57 1.24
CA ILE A 205 5.59 -2.30 1.80
C ILE A 205 6.54 -1.17 1.41
N CYS A 206 5.98 -0.01 1.06
CA CYS A 206 6.75 1.22 0.94
C CYS A 206 7.14 1.71 2.33
N VAL A 207 8.39 1.49 2.71
CA VAL A 207 8.93 1.84 4.04
C VAL A 207 9.57 3.22 4.09
N TYR A 208 9.87 3.81 2.92
CA TYR A 208 10.32 5.18 2.84
C TYR A 208 9.70 5.86 1.62
N LEU A 209 9.14 7.05 1.84
CA LEU A 209 8.66 7.93 0.78
C LEU A 209 9.11 9.35 1.11
N GLU A 210 9.86 9.96 0.21
CA GLU A 210 10.24 11.36 0.31
C GLU A 210 9.74 12.10 -0.92
N THR A 211 8.84 13.05 -0.67
CA THR A 211 8.33 14.04 -1.62
C THR A 211 8.86 15.43 -1.23
N GLU A 212 8.60 16.46 -2.03
CA GLU A 212 9.11 17.81 -1.75
C GLU A 212 8.73 18.30 -0.34
N GLY A 213 9.71 18.31 0.57
CA GLY A 213 9.60 18.86 1.93
C GLY A 213 8.92 17.95 2.95
N SER A 214 8.64 16.68 2.62
CA SER A 214 8.05 15.70 3.53
C SER A 214 8.61 14.30 3.30
N ALA A 215 8.99 13.62 4.38
CA ALA A 215 9.38 12.22 4.35
C ALA A 215 8.44 11.40 5.25
N ARG A 216 8.15 10.18 4.82
CA ARG A 216 7.51 9.12 5.60
C ARG A 216 8.51 7.99 5.71
N ASP A 217 8.91 7.68 6.93
CA ASP A 217 9.93 6.68 7.24
C ASP A 217 9.37 5.68 8.25
N LEU A 218 9.23 4.42 7.83
CA LEU A 218 8.66 3.32 8.60
C LEU A 218 9.75 2.33 9.01
N ASP A 219 9.84 2.06 10.30
CA ASP A 219 10.69 1.00 10.85
C ASP A 219 9.86 -0.25 11.14
N ILE A 220 10.01 -1.29 10.32
CA ILE A 220 9.35 -2.59 10.51
C ILE A 220 10.05 -3.37 11.63
N LEU A 221 9.33 -3.55 12.73
CA LEU A 221 9.80 -4.25 13.92
C LEU A 221 9.61 -5.77 13.83
N SER A 222 8.47 -6.22 13.29
CA SER A 222 8.17 -7.64 13.12
C SER A 222 7.27 -7.90 11.90
N VAL A 223 7.42 -9.08 11.30
CA VAL A 223 6.63 -9.54 10.15
C VAL A 223 6.19 -10.98 10.43
N ASP A 224 4.95 -11.31 10.09
CA ASP A 224 4.34 -12.64 10.27
C ASP A 224 4.46 -13.21 11.69
N THR A 225 4.57 -12.32 12.68
CA THR A 225 4.51 -12.67 14.09
C THR A 225 3.06 -12.83 14.52
N ALA A 226 2.79 -13.82 15.37
CA ALA A 226 1.45 -14.06 15.89
C ALA A 226 0.98 -12.86 16.74
N LEU A 227 -0.04 -12.16 16.25
CA LEU A 227 -0.70 -11.06 16.98
C LEU A 227 -2.02 -11.58 17.57
N PRO A 228 -2.24 -11.47 18.90
CA PRO A 228 -3.44 -12.00 19.54
C PRO A 228 -4.69 -11.16 19.20
N ASP A 229 -5.86 -11.79 19.22
CA ASP A 229 -7.13 -11.11 18.93
C ASP A 229 -7.42 -9.92 19.85
N ALA A 230 -7.04 -10.03 21.12
CA ALA A 230 -7.18 -8.98 22.12
C ALA A 230 -6.45 -7.66 21.75
N LEU A 231 -5.47 -7.70 20.84
CA LEU A 231 -4.79 -6.50 20.34
C LEU A 231 -5.72 -5.63 19.49
N PHE A 232 -6.72 -6.24 18.85
CA PHE A 232 -7.63 -5.61 17.90
C PHE A 232 -9.05 -5.48 18.44
N GLU A 233 -9.20 -5.55 19.76
CA GLU A 233 -10.46 -5.30 20.47
C GLU A 233 -10.41 -3.91 21.12
N LYS A 234 -11.57 -3.26 21.24
CA LYS A 234 -11.71 -1.92 21.83
C LYS A 234 -11.81 -1.99 23.35
#